data_AF-X8HEM6-F1
#
_entry.id   AF-X8HEM6-F1
#
_cell.length_a   1.000
_cell.length_b   1.000
_cell.length_c   1.000
_cell.angle_alpha   90.00
_cell.angle_beta   90.00
_cell.angle_gamma   90.00
#
_symmetry.space_group_name_H-M   'P 1'
#
loop_
_entity.id
_entity.type
_entity.pdbx_description
1 polymer ?
#
loop_
_entity_poly.entity_id
_entity_poly.type
_entity_poly.pdbx_seq_one_letter_code
_entity_poly.pdbx_strand_id
1 'polypeptide(L)'
;MYKALKIELKLTNKQKIQVNKTIGIERFIYNEYIKYNQEQYELGNKFVSANDFSKYVNNVYLPNNPDKKWIKDVSSKSVKQAMIYGEKAFKNFFKGLSAFPVFKKKGKNELGAYFVKNNKTDFEFYRHKIKIPT
;
A
#
# COMPACT_ATOMS: atom_id res chain seq x y z
N MET A 1 24.24 -14.94 1.87
CA MET A 1 24.28 -13.55 2.38
C MET A 1 23.60 -12.65 1.35
N TYR A 2 22.44 -12.05 1.65
CA TYR A 2 21.79 -11.13 0.72
C TYR A 2 22.57 -9.81 0.67
N LYS A 3 23.05 -9.42 -0.52
CA LYS A 3 23.66 -8.10 -0.72
C LYS A 3 22.54 -7.08 -0.93
N ALA A 4 22.37 -6.15 0.02
CA ALA A 4 21.50 -5.00 -0.16
C ALA A 4 22.23 -3.94 -0.99
N LEU A 5 21.57 -3.40 -2.02
CA LEU A 5 22.09 -2.32 -2.84
C LEU A 5 21.31 -1.04 -2.54
N LYS A 6 22.00 0.03 -2.18
CA LYS A 6 21.42 1.37 -2.10
C LYS A 6 21.53 2.03 -3.47
N ILE A 7 20.40 2.37 -4.05
CA ILE A 7 20.27 2.91 -5.41
C ILE A 7 19.60 4.28 -5.32
N GLU A 8 20.14 5.27 -6.01
CA GLU A 8 19.49 6.58 -6.15
C GLU A 8 18.44 6.52 -7.26
N LEU A 9 17.23 6.98 -6.96
CA LEU A 9 16.16 7.15 -7.94
C LEU A 9 16.19 8.57 -8.50
N LYS A 10 16.60 8.73 -9.76
CA LYS A 10 16.50 10.02 -10.47
C LYS A 10 15.12 10.14 -11.11
N LEU A 11 14.23 10.82 -10.41
CA LEU A 11 12.84 11.01 -10.82
C LEU A 11 12.62 12.41 -11.43
N THR A 12 11.83 12.47 -12.49
CA THR A 12 11.26 13.73 -12.98
C THR A 12 10.23 14.28 -11.99
N ASN A 13 9.87 15.56 -12.11
CA ASN A 13 8.85 16.16 -11.22
C ASN A 13 7.51 15.41 -11.30
N LYS A 14 7.08 15.02 -12.50
CA LYS A 14 5.87 14.20 -12.73
C LYS A 14 5.95 12.86 -11.99
N GLN A 15 7.10 12.18 -12.07
CA GLN A 15 7.31 10.90 -11.38
C GLN A 15 7.35 11.07 -9.85
N LYS A 16 7.98 12.12 -9.33
CA LYS A 16 7.98 12.42 -7.89
C LYS A 16 6.55 12.61 -7.37
N ILE A 17 5.72 13.34 -8.11
CA ILE A 17 4.30 13.53 -7.77
C ILE A 17 3.60 12.17 -7.73
N GLN A 18 3.79 11.33 -8.75
CA GLN A 18 3.15 10.00 -8.80
C GLN A 18 3.60 9.09 -7.65
N VAL A 19 4.90 9.03 -7.37
CA VAL A 19 5.46 8.25 -6.25
C VAL A 19 4.87 8.73 -4.92
N ASN A 20 4.81 10.05 -4.70
CA ASN A 20 4.24 10.62 -3.49
C ASN A 20 2.73 10.34 -3.35
N LYS A 21 1.97 10.39 -4.45
CA LYS A 21 0.55 9.98 -4.49
C LYS A 21 0.43 8.50 -4.10
N THR A 22 1.20 7.62 -4.72
CA THR A 22 1.19 6.17 -4.43
C THR A 22 1.51 5.89 -2.96
N ILE A 23 2.60 6.43 -2.42
CA ILE A 23 2.96 6.25 -0.99
C ILE A 23 1.84 6.78 -0.09
N GLY A 24 1.25 7.93 -0.45
CA GLY A 24 0.15 8.54 0.28
C GLY A 24 -1.09 7.65 0.33
N ILE A 25 -1.51 7.13 -0.83
CA ILE A 25 -2.68 6.25 -0.97
C ILE A 25 -2.45 4.90 -0.30
N GLU A 26 -1.29 4.26 -0.49
CA GLU A 26 -0.98 2.99 0.15
C GLU A 26 -1.01 3.11 1.68
N ARG A 27 -0.43 4.17 2.24
CA ARG A 27 -0.52 4.45 3.68
C ARG A 27 -1.97 4.61 4.14
N PHE A 28 -2.76 5.37 3.40
CA PHE A 28 -4.16 5.60 3.72
C PHE A 28 -4.95 4.29 3.75
N ILE A 29 -4.86 3.51 2.67
CA ILE A 29 -5.56 2.22 2.53
C ILE A 29 -5.13 1.22 3.59
N TYR A 30 -3.83 1.16 3.92
CA TYR A 30 -3.35 0.32 5.02
C TYR A 30 -4.02 0.73 6.34
N ASN A 31 -4.02 2.02 6.67
CA ASN A 31 -4.62 2.49 7.92
C ASN A 31 -6.14 2.26 7.97
N GLU A 32 -6.85 2.50 6.86
CA GLU A 32 -8.28 2.20 6.76
C GLU A 32 -8.56 0.70 6.92
N TYR A 33 -7.70 -0.19 6.40
CA TYR A 33 -7.83 -1.63 6.58
C TYR A 33 -7.66 -2.04 8.06
N ILE A 34 -6.71 -1.44 8.77
CA ILE A 34 -6.52 -1.67 10.20
C ILE A 34 -7.75 -1.20 10.98
N LYS A 35 -8.20 0.04 10.72
CA LYS A 35 -9.38 0.62 11.36
C LYS A 35 -10.63 -0.24 11.13
N TYR A 36 -10.89 -0.61 9.89
CA TYR A 36 -12.08 -1.40 9.54
C TYR A 36 -12.11 -2.75 10.26
N ASN A 37 -10.97 -3.45 10.36
CA ASN A 37 -10.93 -4.72 11.10
C ASN A 37 -11.07 -4.55 12.61
N GLN A 38 -10.67 -3.41 13.18
CA GLN A 38 -10.96 -3.08 14.58
C GLN A 38 -12.47 -2.89 14.78
N GLU A 39 -13.12 -2.10 13.92
CA GLU A 39 -14.58 -1.91 13.96
C GLU A 39 -15.34 -3.23 13.81
N GLN A 40 -14.90 -4.11 12.90
CA GLN A 40 -15.53 -5.43 12.74
C GLN A 40 -15.37 -6.28 14.00
N TYR A 41 -14.21 -6.23 14.66
CA TYR A 41 -14.00 -6.96 15.91
C TYR A 41 -14.89 -6.45 17.04
N GLU A 42 -15.02 -5.12 17.19
CA GLU A 42 -15.90 -4.48 18.18
C GLU A 42 -17.37 -4.85 17.97
N LEU A 43 -17.79 -5.05 16.72
CA LEU A 43 -19.12 -5.51 16.35
C LEU A 43 -19.31 -7.04 16.51
N GLY A 44 -18.29 -7.78 16.95
CA GLY A 44 -18.33 -9.24 17.08
C GLY A 44 -18.26 -9.99 15.74
N ASN A 45 -17.93 -9.29 14.64
CA ASN A 45 -17.79 -9.89 13.32
C ASN A 45 -16.44 -10.60 13.15
N LYS A 46 -16.38 -11.46 12.14
CA LYS A 46 -15.15 -12.16 11.77
C LYS A 46 -14.13 -11.22 11.14
N PHE A 47 -12.85 -11.57 11.26
CA PHE A 47 -11.75 -10.91 10.59
C PHE A 47 -11.98 -10.85 9.07
N VAL A 48 -11.74 -9.68 8.47
CA VAL A 48 -12.00 -9.41 7.06
C VAL A 48 -10.72 -9.50 6.24
N SER A 49 -10.73 -10.39 5.25
CA SER A 49 -9.60 -10.60 4.35
C SER A 49 -9.30 -9.36 3.49
N ALA A 50 -8.08 -9.26 2.96
CA ALA A 50 -7.73 -8.19 2.02
C ALA A 50 -8.65 -8.17 0.78
N ASN A 51 -9.09 -9.35 0.33
CA ASN A 51 -9.98 -9.46 -0.83
C ASN A 51 -11.38 -8.95 -0.53
N ASP A 52 -11.94 -9.26 0.64
CA ASP A 52 -13.28 -8.82 1.02
C ASP A 52 -13.30 -7.34 1.36
N PHE A 53 -12.24 -6.84 1.99
CA PHE A 53 -12.06 -5.40 2.15
C PHE A 53 -11.94 -4.68 0.80
N SER A 54 -11.25 -5.26 -0.19
CA SER A 54 -11.20 -4.68 -1.54
C SER A 54 -12.59 -4.60 -2.19
N LYS A 55 -13.48 -5.56 -1.95
CA LYS A 55 -14.87 -5.49 -2.44
C LYS A 55 -15.63 -4.39 -1.72
N TYR A 56 -15.52 -4.33 -0.39
CA TYR A 56 -16.12 -3.27 0.43
C TYR A 56 -15.67 -1.88 -0.04
N VAL A 57 -14.37 -1.67 -0.28
CA VAL A 57 -13.85 -0.37 -0.71
C VAL A 57 -14.48 0.06 -2.04
N ASN A 58 -14.59 -0.84 -3.01
CA ASN A 58 -15.11 -0.49 -4.33
C ASN A 58 -16.64 -0.34 -4.38
N ASN A 59 -17.36 -1.19 -3.64
CA ASN A 59 -18.81 -1.30 -3.75
C ASN A 59 -19.57 -0.51 -2.69
N VAL A 60 -18.92 -0.15 -1.57
CA VAL A 60 -19.56 0.52 -0.44
C VAL A 60 -18.82 1.79 -0.06
N TYR A 61 -17.53 1.70 0.27
CA TYR A 61 -16.78 2.86 0.79
C TYR A 61 -16.70 4.00 -0.23
N LEU A 62 -16.21 3.73 -1.44
CA LEU A 62 -16.02 4.77 -2.46
C LEU A 62 -17.33 5.40 -2.97
N PRO A 63 -18.42 4.63 -3.22
CA PRO A 63 -19.72 5.22 -3.52
C PRO A 63 -20.24 6.17 -2.44
N ASN A 64 -20.03 5.82 -1.16
CA ASN A 64 -20.48 6.63 -0.02
C ASN A 64 -19.52 7.77 0.36
N ASN A 65 -18.29 7.77 -0.18
CA ASN A 65 -17.26 8.77 0.12
C ASN A 65 -16.70 9.33 -1.21
N PRO A 66 -17.48 10.14 -1.95
CA PRO A 66 -17.09 10.64 -3.27
C PRO A 66 -15.84 11.54 -3.23
N ASP A 67 -15.55 12.16 -2.09
CA ASP A 67 -14.33 12.92 -1.81
C ASP A 67 -13.06 12.04 -1.77
N LYS A 68 -13.21 10.72 -1.66
CA LYS A 68 -12.09 9.74 -1.62
C LYS A 68 -11.80 9.09 -2.96
N LYS A 69 -12.38 9.58 -4.06
CA LYS A 69 -12.13 9.06 -5.42
C LYS A 69 -10.65 9.10 -5.83
N TRP A 70 -9.83 9.97 -5.23
CA TRP A 70 -8.38 10.04 -5.45
C TRP A 70 -7.63 8.74 -5.14
N ILE A 71 -8.23 7.78 -4.42
CA ILE A 71 -7.67 6.42 -4.26
C ILE A 71 -7.47 5.73 -5.62
N LYS A 72 -8.28 6.09 -6.62
CA LYS A 72 -8.18 5.56 -7.99
C LYS A 72 -7.13 6.28 -8.86
N ASP A 73 -6.45 7.30 -8.35
CA ASP A 73 -5.39 8.03 -9.07
C ASP A 73 -4.10 7.20 -9.25
N VAL A 74 -4.00 6.05 -8.57
CA VAL A 74 -2.83 5.17 -8.62
C VAL A 74 -3.23 3.76 -9.05
N SER A 75 -2.23 2.93 -9.35
CA SER A 75 -2.46 1.57 -9.77
C SER A 75 -3.29 0.81 -8.74
N SER A 76 -4.34 0.13 -9.21
CA SER A 76 -5.15 -0.79 -8.41
C SER A 76 -4.30 -1.88 -7.75
N LYS A 77 -3.17 -2.26 -8.36
CA LYS A 77 -2.22 -3.22 -7.82
C LYS A 77 -1.50 -2.67 -6.56
N SER A 78 -1.13 -1.39 -6.55
CA SER A 78 -0.54 -0.71 -5.37
C SER A 78 -1.54 -0.66 -4.21
N VAL A 79 -2.79 -0.28 -4.51
CA VAL A 79 -3.89 -0.27 -3.52
C VAL A 79 -4.11 -1.67 -2.92
N LYS A 80 -4.21 -2.70 -3.77
CA LYS A 80 -4.36 -4.08 -3.31
C LYS A 80 -3.17 -4.55 -2.47
N GLN A 81 -1.96 -4.16 -2.85
CA GLN A 81 -0.75 -4.53 -2.11
C GLN A 81 -0.74 -3.92 -0.70
N ALA A 82 -1.23 -2.69 -0.52
CA ALA A 82 -1.38 -2.07 0.79
C ALA A 82 -2.35 -2.86 1.70
N MET A 83 -3.47 -3.35 1.15
CA MET A 83 -4.41 -4.21 1.87
C MET A 83 -3.76 -5.54 2.27
N ILE A 84 -2.99 -6.16 1.38
CA ILE A 84 -2.25 -7.40 1.66
C ILE A 84 -1.22 -7.18 2.79
N TYR A 85 -0.55 -6.04 2.82
CA TYR A 85 0.35 -5.70 3.94
C TYR A 85 -0.39 -5.55 5.26
N GLY A 86 -1.59 -4.96 5.24
CA GLY A 86 -2.49 -4.91 6.40
C GLY A 86 -2.86 -6.31 6.89
N GLU A 87 -3.32 -7.17 5.98
CA GLU A 87 -3.71 -8.54 6.30
C GLU A 87 -2.54 -9.34 6.86
N LYS A 88 -1.35 -9.20 6.27
CA LYS A 88 -0.13 -9.84 6.78
C LYS A 88 0.20 -9.40 8.19
N ALA A 89 0.03 -8.12 8.53
CA ALA A 89 0.27 -7.61 9.88
C ALA A 89 -0.66 -8.28 10.91
N PHE A 90 -1.96 -8.38 10.62
CA PHE A 90 -2.89 -9.11 11.49
C PHE A 90 -2.58 -10.61 11.56
N LYS A 91 -2.28 -11.26 10.43
CA LYS A 91 -1.90 -12.68 10.42
C LYS A 91 -0.66 -12.96 11.27
N ASN A 92 0.32 -12.06 11.29
CA ASN A 92 1.48 -12.18 12.16
C ASN A 92 1.11 -12.00 13.64
N PHE A 93 0.24 -11.04 13.95
CA PHE A 93 -0.29 -10.83 15.29
C PHE A 93 -1.05 -12.08 15.80
N PHE A 94 -1.95 -12.64 14.99
CA PHE A 94 -2.70 -13.85 15.35
C PHE A 94 -1.81 -15.08 15.57
N LYS A 95 -0.64 -15.12 14.93
CA LYS A 95 0.37 -16.17 15.13
C LYS A 95 1.31 -15.89 16.32
N GLY A 96 1.15 -14.78 17.03
CA GLY A 96 2.05 -14.37 18.11
C GLY A 96 3.44 -13.93 17.63
N LEU A 97 3.62 -13.67 16.33
CA LEU A 97 4.91 -13.28 15.74
C LEU A 97 5.19 -11.79 15.81
N SER A 98 4.17 -10.98 16.08
CA SER A 98 4.30 -9.53 16.23
C SER A 98 3.27 -8.99 17.21
N ALA A 99 3.53 -7.79 17.73
CA ALA A 99 2.51 -7.03 18.42
C ALA A 99 1.35 -6.64 17.48
N PHE A 100 0.29 -6.10 18.07
CA PHE A 100 -0.90 -5.65 17.35
C PHE A 100 -0.54 -4.63 16.25
N PRO A 101 -1.16 -4.71 15.04
CA PRO A 101 -0.86 -3.79 13.94
C PRO A 101 -1.14 -2.32 14.31
N VAL A 102 -0.22 -1.43 13.97
CA VAL A 102 -0.33 0.01 14.25
C VAL A 102 -0.48 0.82 12.97
N PHE A 103 -1.12 1.99 13.07
CA PHE A 103 -1.24 2.90 11.94
C PHE A 103 0.13 3.41 11.48
N LYS A 104 0.32 3.43 10.16
CA LYS A 104 1.50 3.99 9.49
C LYS A 104 1.45 5.52 9.55
N LYS A 105 2.59 6.13 9.89
CA LYS A 105 2.79 7.59 9.99
C LYS A 105 3.64 8.13 8.85
N LYS A 106 3.41 9.40 8.45
CA LYS A 106 4.29 10.10 7.49
C LYS A 106 5.67 10.32 8.10
N GLY A 107 6.73 10.21 7.30
CA GLY A 107 8.09 10.53 7.71
C GLY A 107 8.83 9.43 8.49
N LYS A 108 8.17 8.31 8.82
CA LYS A 108 8.87 7.10 9.28
C LYS A 108 9.30 6.27 8.07
N ASN A 109 10.54 5.78 8.07
CA ASN A 109 11.18 5.00 7.00
C ASN A 109 10.56 3.60 6.76
N GLU A 110 9.34 3.35 7.22
CA GLU A 110 8.65 2.05 7.21
C GLU A 110 7.64 1.92 6.04
N LEU A 111 7.63 2.90 5.14
CA LEU A 111 6.73 2.96 3.99
C LEU A 111 7.54 2.78 2.71
N GLY A 112 7.49 1.56 2.17
CA GLY A 112 7.79 1.31 0.75
C GLY A 112 6.54 1.55 -0.09
N ALA A 113 6.71 1.79 -1.38
CA ALA A 113 5.64 1.76 -2.36
C ALA A 113 5.81 0.56 -3.28
N TYR A 114 4.69 -0.05 -3.68
CA TYR A 114 4.70 -1.13 -4.65
C TYR A 114 4.49 -0.57 -6.05
N PHE A 115 5.50 -0.70 -6.89
CA PHE A 115 5.41 -0.39 -8.31
C PHE A 115 5.45 -1.67 -9.12
N VAL A 116 4.50 -1.78 -10.04
CA VAL A 116 4.32 -2.96 -10.86
C VAL A 116 5.29 -2.88 -12.04
N LYS A 117 6.08 -3.94 -12.24
CA LYS A 117 6.83 -4.15 -13.48
C LYS A 117 6.04 -5.13 -14.35
N ASN A 118 5.29 -4.62 -15.31
CA ASN A 118 4.56 -5.42 -16.30
C ASN A 118 5.41 -5.69 -17.55
N ASN A 119 6.30 -4.77 -17.91
CA ASN A 119 7.13 -4.84 -19.11
C ASN A 119 8.62 -4.75 -18.79
N LYS A 120 9.46 -5.22 -19.72
CA LYS A 120 10.93 -5.12 -19.61
C LYS A 120 11.39 -3.67 -19.51
N THR A 121 10.66 -2.74 -20.13
CA THR A 121 10.97 -1.31 -20.19
C THR A 121 10.44 -0.50 -19.01
N ASP A 122 9.55 -1.05 -18.16
CA ASP A 122 8.94 -0.31 -17.03
C ASP A 122 9.96 0.17 -15.98
N PHE A 123 11.12 -0.49 -15.91
CA PHE A 123 12.25 -0.08 -15.08
C PHE A 123 13.56 -0.44 -15.78
N GLU A 124 14.31 0.55 -16.23
CA GLU A 124 15.64 0.38 -16.80
C GLU A 124 16.69 0.54 -15.69
N PHE A 125 17.52 -0.49 -15.50
CA PHE A 125 18.53 -0.52 -14.43
C PHE A 125 19.91 -0.22 -15.01
N TYR A 126 20.65 0.70 -14.37
CA TYR A 126 21.99 1.14 -14.78
C TYR A 126 22.93 1.18 -13.58
N ARG A 127 23.72 0.12 -13.35
CA ARG A 127 24.69 -0.02 -12.24
C ARG A 127 24.09 0.35 -10.86
N HIS A 128 24.09 1.63 -10.49
CA HIS A 128 23.56 2.18 -9.23
C HIS A 128 22.35 3.12 -9.41
N LYS A 129 21.69 3.09 -10.57
CA LYS A 129 20.55 3.95 -10.94
C LYS A 129 19.40 3.12 -11.50
N ILE A 130 18.18 3.55 -11.25
CA ILE A 130 16.99 3.05 -11.93
C ILE A 130 16.34 4.22 -12.66
N LYS A 131 16.12 4.05 -13.95
CA LYS A 131 15.33 4.96 -14.77
C LYS A 131 13.91 4.41 -14.85
N ILE A 132 12.98 5.22 -14.36
CA ILE A 132 11.55 4.98 -14.50
C ILE A 132 11.12 5.65 -15.83
N PRO A 133 10.37 4.98 -16.71
CA PRO A 133 9.78 5.59 -17.90
C PRO A 133 8.79 6.71 -17.54
N THR A 134 8.50 7.57 -18.51
CA THR A 134 7.68 8.79 -18.32
C THR A 134 6.20 8.57 -18.66
#